data_AF-A0A349M2F0-F1
#
_entry.id   AF-A0A349M2F0-F1
#
_cell.length_a   1.000
_cell.length_b   1.000
_cell.length_c   1.000
_cell.angle_alpha   90.00
_cell.angle_beta   90.00
_cell.angle_gamma   90.00
#
_symmetry.space_group_name_H-M   'P 1'
#
loop_
_entity.id
_entity.type
_entity.pdbx_description
1 polymer ?
#
loop_
_entity_poly.entity_id
_entity_poly.type
_entity_poly.pdbx_seq_one_letter_code
_entity_poly.pdbx_strand_id
1 'polypeptide(L)' 'GNYSDEEREQRGIRRLPTSLDEAVDELERDQVLLDALGPLLARSYIAVKRDESAFFKEKSAEEETRQHFYKY' A
#
# COMPACT_ATOMS: atom_id res chain seq x y z
N GLY A 1 -10.48 18.25 -5.15
CA GLY A 1 -9.55 19.37 -5.23
C GLY A 1 -8.76 19.25 -6.50
N ASN A 2 -8.86 20.22 -7.41
CA ASN A 2 -8.23 20.18 -8.73
C ASN A 2 -6.97 21.06 -8.71
N TYR A 3 -5.89 20.53 -8.14
CA TYR A 3 -4.55 21.11 -8.31
C TYR A 3 -3.83 20.32 -9.40
N SER A 4 -3.10 21.02 -10.28
CA SER A 4 -2.12 20.39 -11.17
C SER A 4 -0.97 19.79 -10.34
N ASP A 5 -0.15 18.94 -10.96
CA ASP A 5 1.01 18.37 -10.27
C ASP A 5 2.04 19.43 -9.89
N GLU A 6 2.18 20.48 -10.71
CA GLU A 6 3.04 21.64 -10.41
C GLU A 6 2.52 22.44 -9.21
N GLU A 7 1.21 22.66 -9.11
CA GLU A 7 0.59 23.35 -7.97
C GLU A 7 0.70 22.53 -6.67
N ARG A 8 0.66 21.19 -6.77
CA ARG A 8 0.87 20.31 -5.62
C ARG A 8 2.30 20.40 -5.12
N GLU A 9 3.27 20.35 -6.02
CA GLU A 9 4.70 20.46 -5.70
C GLU A 9 5.00 21.80 -5.02
N GLN A 10 4.51 22.91 -5.59
CA GLN A 10 4.67 24.25 -5.01
C GLN A 10 4.08 24.39 -3.60
N ARG A 11 3.05 23.58 -3.28
CA ARG A 11 2.38 23.57 -1.97
C ARG A 11 2.93 22.51 -1.03
N GLY A 12 3.94 21.73 -1.44
CA GLY A 12 4.48 20.61 -0.66
C GLY A 12 3.48 19.46 -0.46
N ILE A 13 2.46 19.36 -1.32
CA ILE A 13 1.45 18.31 -1.26
C ILE A 13 2.01 17.07 -1.95
N ARG A 14 2.49 16.12 -1.15
CA ARG A 14 2.93 14.82 -1.66
C ARG A 14 1.73 13.92 -1.92
N ARG A 15 1.75 13.22 -3.06
CA ARG A 15 0.72 12.23 -3.39
C ARG A 15 0.90 11.00 -2.51
N LEU A 16 -0.21 10.35 -2.16
CA LEU A 16 -0.16 9.04 -1.53
C LEU A 16 0.32 7.97 -2.53
N PRO A 17 0.89 6.86 -2.03
CA PRO A 17 1.14 5.66 -2.81
C PRO A 17 -0.07 5.24 -3.64
N THR A 18 0.19 4.81 -4.87
CA THR A 18 -0.84 4.40 -5.84
C THR A 18 -0.93 2.89 -6.03
N SER A 19 0.03 2.15 -5.47
CA SER A 19 0.03 0.69 -5.44
C SER A 19 0.25 0.17 -4.02
N LEU A 20 -0.13 -1.09 -3.79
CA LEU A 20 0.14 -1.77 -2.52
C LEU A 20 1.65 -1.87 -2.27
N ASP A 21 2.46 -2.12 -3.30
CA ASP A 21 3.92 -2.17 -3.18
C ASP A 21 4.50 -0.83 -2.70
N GLU A 22 4.09 0.28 -3.32
CA GLU A 22 4.50 1.62 -2.88
C GLU A 22 4.06 1.91 -1.45
N ALA A 23 2.86 1.46 -1.05
CA ALA A 23 2.36 1.68 0.31
C ALA A 23 3.15 0.88 1.35
N VAL A 24 3.53 -0.36 1.03
CA VAL A 24 4.36 -1.20 1.91
C VAL A 24 5.79 -0.66 1.98
N ASP A 25 6.36 -0.19 0.86
CA ASP A 25 7.66 0.49 0.84
C ASP A 25 7.70 1.71 1.78
N GLU A 26 6.67 2.55 1.74
CA GLU A 26 6.58 3.72 2.63
C GLU A 26 6.35 3.32 4.09
N LEU A 27 5.57 2.27 4.36
CA LEU A 27 5.39 1.73 5.72
C LEU A 27 6.70 1.20 6.30
N GLU A 28 7.52 0.49 5.51
CA GLU A 28 8.82 -0.02 5.96
C GLU A 28 9.82 1.08 6.31
N ARG A 29 9.59 2.31 5.81
CA ARG A 29 10.42 3.49 6.09
C ARG A 29 9.92 4.31 7.28
N ASP A 30 8.71 4.05 7.78
CA ASP A 30 8.10 4.82 8.87
C ASP A 30 8.23 4.09 10.22
N GLN A 31 9.27 4.44 10.97
CA GLN A 31 9.53 3.84 12.29
C GLN A 31 8.40 4.08 13.29
N VAL A 32 7.68 5.22 13.20
CA VAL A 32 6.59 5.54 14.14
C VAL A 32 5.44 4.54 13.95
N LEU A 33 5.12 4.23 12.70
CA LEU A 33 4.08 3.24 12.38
C LEU A 33 4.54 1.82 12.71
N LEU A 34 5.79 1.47 12.42
CA LEU A 34 6.36 0.16 12.76
C LEU A 34 6.36 -0.08 14.28
N ASP A 35 6.72 0.92 15.06
CA ASP A 35 6.72 0.85 16.53
C ASP A 35 5.30 0.74 17.09
N ALA A 36 4.35 1.48 16.50
CA ALA A 36 2.95 1.41 16.89
C ALA A 36 2.32 0.02 16.66
N LEU A 37 2.72 -0.65 15.56
CA LEU A 37 2.30 -2.03 15.27
C LEU A 37 3.02 -3.05 16.16
N GLY A 38 4.26 -2.75 16.54
CA GLY A 38 5.15 -3.67 17.21
C GLY A 38 5.77 -4.71 16.26
N PRO A 39 6.92 -5.31 16.65
CA PRO A 39 7.78 -6.05 15.73
C PRO A 39 7.16 -7.32 15.16
N LEU A 40 6.29 -8.01 15.91
CA LEU A 40 5.64 -9.23 15.44
C LEU A 40 4.59 -8.94 14.36
N LEU A 41 3.71 -7.97 14.63
CA LEU A 41 2.64 -7.61 13.72
C LEU A 41 3.19 -6.93 12.47
N ALA A 42 4.14 -5.99 12.62
CA ALA A 42 4.77 -5.32 11.49
C ALA A 42 5.36 -6.34 10.49
N ARG A 43 6.18 -7.28 10.98
CA ARG A 43 6.77 -8.34 10.12
C ARG A 43 5.73 -9.19 9.42
N SER A 44 4.70 -9.63 10.16
CA SER A 44 3.67 -10.51 9.61
C SER A 44 2.79 -9.79 8.60
N TYR A 45 2.41 -8.54 8.89
CA TYR A 45 1.60 -7.70 8.02
C TYR A 45 2.32 -7.42 6.69
N ILE A 46 3.59 -6.98 6.76
CA ILE A 46 4.40 -6.72 5.57
C ILE A 46 4.53 -7.98 4.70
N ALA A 47 4.87 -9.12 5.30
CA ALA A 47 5.01 -10.38 4.56
C ALA A 47 3.72 -10.75 3.81
N VAL A 48 2.57 -10.69 4.49
CA VAL A 48 1.28 -10.97 3.87
C VAL A 48 0.97 -9.99 2.74
N LYS A 49 1.22 -8.69 2.92
CA LYS A 49 0.93 -7.69 1.87
C LYS A 49 1.83 -7.81 0.64
N ARG A 50 3.09 -8.20 0.83
CA ARG A 50 4.00 -8.52 -0.29
C ARG A 50 3.54 -9.75 -1.06
N ASP A 51 3.13 -10.80 -0.34
CA ASP A 51 2.60 -12.02 -0.97
C ASP A 51 1.28 -11.75 -1.72
N GLU A 52 0.39 -10.95 -1.14
CA GLU A 52 -0.84 -10.50 -1.81
C GLU A 52 -0.53 -9.72 -3.09
N SER A 53 0.36 -8.73 -3.01
CA SER A 53 0.79 -7.94 -4.18
C SER A 53 1.36 -8.84 -5.29
N ALA A 54 2.25 -9.76 -4.95
CA ALA A 54 2.84 -10.71 -5.89
C ALA A 54 1.78 -11.64 -6.53
N PHE A 55 0.80 -12.10 -5.73
CA PHE A 55 -0.27 -12.98 -6.21
C PHE A 55 -1.23 -12.28 -7.19
N PHE A 56 -1.49 -10.99 -6.99
CA PHE A 56 -2.42 -10.21 -7.83
C PHE A 56 -1.75 -9.50 -9.01
N LYS A 57 -0.41 -9.47 -9.08
CA LYS A 57 0.35 -8.77 -10.13
C LYS A 57 -0.03 -9.16 -11.57
N GLU A 58 -0.45 -10.41 -11.78
CA GLU A 58 -0.85 -10.93 -13.09
C GLU A 58 -2.37 -11.11 -13.23
N LYS A 59 -3.16 -10.65 -12.26
CA LYS A 59 -4.61 -10.80 -12.24
C LYS A 59 -5.28 -9.50 -12.67
N SER A 60 -6.41 -9.63 -13.35
CA SER A 60 -7.29 -8.49 -13.59
C SER A 60 -8.00 -8.06 -12.30
N ALA A 61 -8.42 -6.79 -12.24
CA ALA A 61 -9.18 -6.26 -11.11
C ALA A 61 -10.50 -7.02 -10.86
N GLU A 62 -11.12 -7.58 -11.91
CA GLU A 62 -12.32 -8.42 -11.79
C GLU A 62 -12.02 -9.76 -11.09
N GLU A 63 -10.88 -10.36 -11.42
CA GLU A 63 -10.43 -11.59 -10.75
C GLU A 63 -10.07 -11.35 -9.29
N GLU A 64 -9.39 -10.25 -9.00
CA GLU A 64 -9.08 -9.82 -7.63
C GLU A 64 -10.35 -9.64 -6.79
N THR A 65 -11.32 -8.87 -7.31
CA THR A 65 -12.59 -8.61 -6.62
C THR A 65 -13.35 -9.90 -6.34
N ARG A 66 -13.42 -10.81 -7.33
CA ARG A 66 -14.11 -12.09 -7.17
C ARG A 66 -13.43 -12.98 -6.11
N GLN A 67 -12.10 -12.99 -6.05
CA GLN A 67 -11.38 -13.78 -5.05
C GLN A 67 -11.57 -13.23 -3.64
N HIS A 68 -11.54 -11.91 -3.46
CA HIS A 68 -11.82 -11.29 -2.16
C HIS A 68 -13.23 -11.60 -1.67
N PHE A 69 -14.22 -11.63 -2.56
CA PHE A 69 -15.61 -11.95 -2.21
C PHE A 69 -15.81 -13.37 -1.65
N TYR A 70 -14.99 -14.34 -2.07
CA TYR A 70 -15.12 -15.72 -1.59
C TYR A 70 -14.17 -16.06 -0.43
N LYS A 71 -13.10 -15.28 -0.24
CA LYS A 71 -12.07 -15.53 0.77
C LYS A 71 -12.40 -14.89 2.12
N TYR A 72 -13.19 -13.81 2.14
CA TYR A 72 -13.57 -13.02 3.32
C TYR A 72 -15.09 -12.84 3.40
#